data_AF-A0A0L9V3I4-F1
#
_entry.id   AF-A0A0L9V3I4-F1
#
_cell.length_a   1.000
_cell.length_b   1.000
_cell.length_c   1.000
_cell.angle_alpha   90.00
_cell.angle_beta   90.00
_cell.angle_gamma   90.00
#
_symmetry.space_group_name_H-M   'P 1'
#
loop_
_entity.id
_entity.type
_entity.pdbx_description
1 polymer ?
#
loop_
_entity_poly.entity_id
_entity_poly.type
_entity_poly.pdbx_seq_one_letter_code
_entity_poly.pdbx_strand_id
1 'polypeptide(L)'
;MDHQFVTSPLFLNDALQSNSSGSTLIKFTCREKVLLGYWIGGFGLGERIEERPALLSAIIDVLPDEKPRMISGLGLPEEILEGIDAGIDLFDSTYVYCLTLGGFALTFSLDNGGNQYDFQRCQVERDLTKINLRAKVYRFGITLTAF
;
A
#
# COMPACT_ATOMS: atom_id res chain seq x y z
N MET A 1 9.82 -22.08 19.79
CA MET A 1 9.82 -21.25 18.56
C MET A 1 8.86 -20.12 18.86
N ASP A 2 9.35 -19.13 19.61
CA ASP A 2 8.48 -18.14 20.25
C ASP A 2 8.53 -16.86 19.43
N HIS A 3 7.54 -16.69 18.55
CA HIS A 3 7.19 -15.40 17.97
C HIS A 3 6.46 -14.56 19.04
N GLN A 4 7.15 -14.26 20.14
CA GLN A 4 6.72 -13.18 21.02
C GLN A 4 7.00 -11.88 20.28
N PHE A 5 5.96 -11.28 19.71
CA PHE A 5 5.93 -9.87 19.37
C PHE A 5 6.36 -9.10 20.62
N VAL A 6 7.58 -8.57 20.60
CA VAL A 6 8.14 -7.81 21.72
C VAL A 6 7.49 -6.42 21.69
N THR A 7 6.27 -6.31 22.19
CA THR A 7 5.59 -5.03 22.47
C THR A 7 5.71 -4.68 23.96
N SER A 8 6.86 -4.98 24.56
CA SER A 8 7.19 -4.60 25.94
C SER A 8 7.57 -3.12 25.98
N PRO A 9 6.86 -2.25 26.73
CA PRO A 9 7.15 -0.81 26.80
C PRO A 9 8.46 -0.45 27.51
N LEU A 10 9.19 -1.43 28.06
CA LEU A 10 10.30 -1.19 28.99
C LEU A 10 11.68 -1.03 28.33
N PHE A 11 11.79 -1.14 27.00
CA PHE A 11 13.09 -1.14 26.30
C PHE A 11 13.15 -0.23 25.06
N LEU A 12 12.17 0.64 24.86
CA LEU A 12 12.17 1.63 23.78
C LEU A 12 13.00 2.85 24.22
N ASN A 13 14.21 3.01 23.69
CA ASN A 13 14.84 4.33 23.64
C ASN A 13 14.43 4.98 22.31
N ASP A 14 13.73 6.10 22.39
CA ASP A 14 13.22 6.87 21.26
C ASP A 14 14.38 7.46 20.45
N ALA A 15 14.66 6.88 19.28
CA ALA A 15 15.46 7.58 18.28
C ALA A 15 14.50 8.49 17.50
N LEU A 16 14.35 9.73 17.96
CA LEU A 16 13.73 10.81 17.21
C LEU A 16 14.74 11.28 16.16
N GLN A 17 14.56 10.86 14.91
CA GLN A 17 15.34 11.44 13.80
C GLN A 17 14.45 12.48 13.11
N SER A 18 14.85 13.75 13.22
CA SER A 18 14.21 14.86 12.52
C SER A 18 14.80 14.97 11.11
N ASN A 19 13.96 14.82 10.08
CA ASN A 19 14.38 15.06 8.71
C ASN A 19 14.29 16.56 8.36
N SER A 20 14.97 16.97 7.29
CA SER A 20 14.98 18.35 6.76
C SER A 20 13.59 18.89 6.39
N SER A 21 12.59 18.01 6.25
CA SER A 21 11.19 18.34 5.96
C SER A 21 10.33 18.63 7.20
N GLY A 22 10.91 18.61 8.42
CA GLY A 22 10.19 18.90 9.67
C GLY A 22 9.31 17.74 10.19
N SER A 23 9.29 16.60 9.51
CA SER A 23 8.63 15.37 9.96
C SER A 23 9.52 14.62 10.96
N THR A 24 8.97 14.30 12.13
CA THR A 24 9.65 13.51 13.16
C THR A 24 9.38 12.03 12.94
N LEU A 25 10.43 11.27 12.61
CA LEU A 25 10.35 9.81 12.53
C LEU A 25 10.71 9.20 13.89
N ILE A 26 9.85 8.29 14.35
CA ILE A 26 10.06 7.54 15.58
C ILE A 26 10.48 6.12 15.20
N LYS A 27 11.74 5.80 15.41
CA LYS A 27 12.29 4.46 15.15
C LYS A 27 12.42 3.69 16.45
N PHE A 28 11.67 2.60 16.57
CA PHE A 28 11.79 1.67 17.68
C PHE A 28 12.71 0.51 17.29
N THR A 29 13.67 0.17 18.14
CA THR A 29 14.63 -0.91 17.88
C THR A 29 14.89 -1.68 19.18
N CYS A 30 14.71 -3.00 19.13
CA CYS A 30 15.04 -3.89 20.23
C CYS A 30 16.56 -4.11 20.26
N ARG A 31 17.22 -3.78 21.38
CA ARG A 31 18.69 -3.70 21.48
C ARG A 31 19.41 -5.04 21.59
N GLU A 32 18.69 -6.13 21.90
CA GLU A 32 19.27 -7.43 22.25
C GLU A 32 19.03 -8.55 21.22
N LYS A 33 18.45 -8.25 20.05
CA LYS A 33 18.15 -9.27 19.03
C LYS A 33 18.65 -8.88 17.65
N VAL A 34 19.11 -9.88 16.90
CA VAL A 34 19.34 -9.75 15.46
C VAL A 34 17.99 -9.49 14.79
N LEU A 35 17.80 -8.26 14.30
CA LEU A 35 16.60 -7.89 13.55
C LEU A 35 16.68 -8.47 12.13
N LEU A 36 15.67 -9.25 11.75
CA LEU A 36 15.52 -9.84 10.41
C LEU A 36 14.89 -8.89 9.39
N GLY A 37 14.27 -7.78 9.83
CA GLY A 37 13.55 -6.86 8.96
C GLY A 37 12.90 -5.72 9.76
N TYR A 38 12.23 -4.82 9.03
CA TYR A 38 11.49 -3.70 9.61
C TYR A 38 10.02 -3.78 9.24
N TRP A 39 9.17 -3.49 10.22
CA TRP A 39 7.76 -3.27 9.99
C TRP A 39 7.45 -1.78 10.05
N ILE A 40 6.77 -1.28 9.04
CA ILE A 40 6.39 0.10 8.84
C ILE A 40 4.87 0.17 9.00
N GLY A 41 4.41 0.95 9.98
CA GLY A 41 3.01 1.16 10.27
C GLY A 41 2.65 2.64 10.33
N GLY A 42 1.36 2.93 10.49
CA GLY A 42 0.83 4.30 10.57
C GLY A 42 0.30 4.88 9.26
N PHE A 43 0.34 4.10 8.16
CA PHE A 43 -0.30 4.44 6.89
C PHE A 43 -1.76 3.96 6.85
N GLY A 44 -2.59 4.63 6.07
CA GLY A 44 -4.03 4.33 5.93
C GLY A 44 -4.90 4.84 7.08
N LEU A 45 -4.40 5.74 7.93
CA LEU A 45 -5.12 6.28 9.10
C LEU A 45 -5.63 7.71 8.91
N GLY A 46 -5.49 8.26 7.69
CA GLY A 46 -6.00 9.59 7.34
C GLY A 46 -4.93 10.55 6.85
N GLU A 47 -3.76 10.05 6.46
CA GLU A 47 -2.77 10.83 5.72
C GLU A 47 -3.34 11.30 4.38
N ARG A 48 -2.84 12.44 3.89
CA ARG A 48 -3.17 12.89 2.54
C ARG A 48 -2.39 12.05 1.53
N ILE A 49 -3.04 11.70 0.41
CA ILE A 49 -2.43 10.89 -0.65
C ILE A 49 -1.15 11.57 -1.17
N GLU A 50 -1.15 12.90 -1.25
CA GLU A 50 -0.01 13.68 -1.75
C GLU A 50 1.20 13.68 -0.78
N GLU A 51 0.99 13.43 0.51
CA GLU A 51 2.04 13.42 1.53
C GLU A 51 2.70 12.05 1.66
N ARG A 52 2.03 10.98 1.21
CA ARG A 52 2.48 9.60 1.36
C ARG A 52 3.84 9.33 0.70
N PRO A 53 4.12 9.75 -0.56
CA PRO A 53 5.41 9.48 -1.17
C PRO A 53 6.58 10.11 -0.39
N ALA A 54 6.39 11.35 0.09
CA ALA A 54 7.39 12.03 0.90
C ALA A 54 7.63 11.31 2.24
N LEU A 55 6.57 10.81 2.88
CA LEU A 55 6.67 10.04 4.12
C LEU A 55 7.38 8.70 3.91
N LEU A 56 7.05 7.98 2.82
CA LEU A 56 7.72 6.73 2.46
C LEU A 56 9.20 6.95 2.22
N SER A 57 9.58 7.92 1.37
CA SER A 57 10.99 8.25 1.12
C SER A 57 11.74 8.56 2.42
N ALA A 58 11.15 9.39 3.29
CA ALA A 58 11.74 9.76 4.57
C ALA A 58 12.00 8.54 5.48
N ILE A 59 11.10 7.55 5.49
CA ILE A 59 11.25 6.31 6.26
C ILE A 59 12.35 5.44 5.65
N ILE A 60 12.32 5.25 4.34
CA ILE A 60 13.24 4.37 3.61
C ILE A 60 14.69 4.85 3.78
N ASP A 61 14.93 6.16 3.71
CA ASP A 61 16.26 6.77 3.91
C ASP A 61 16.90 6.44 5.27
N VAL A 62 16.08 6.13 6.28
CA VAL A 62 16.51 5.83 7.66
C VAL A 62 16.65 4.32 7.93
N LEU A 63 16.11 3.48 7.04
CA LEU A 63 16.12 2.03 7.17
C LEU A 63 17.27 1.44 6.33
N PRO A 64 18.05 0.49 6.87
CA PRO A 64 19.13 -0.15 6.11
C PRO A 64 18.57 -0.95 4.92
N ASP A 65 19.28 -0.90 3.79
CA ASP A 65 18.89 -1.53 2.52
C ASP A 65 19.01 -3.05 2.55
N GLU A 66 19.87 -3.61 3.40
CA GLU A 66 20.13 -5.05 3.43
C GLU A 66 19.06 -5.86 4.18
N LYS A 67 18.03 -5.19 4.70
CA LYS A 67 16.97 -5.81 5.50
C LYS A 67 15.60 -5.57 4.90
N PRO A 68 14.76 -6.62 4.79
CA PRO A 68 13.43 -6.50 4.22
C PRO A 68 12.56 -5.51 5.00
N ARG A 69 11.79 -4.72 4.25
CA ARG A 69 10.89 -3.68 4.74
C ARG A 69 9.46 -4.08 4.43
N MET A 70 8.67 -4.31 5.48
CA MET A 70 7.26 -4.67 5.39
C MET A 70 6.40 -3.48 5.79
N ILE A 71 5.42 -3.10 4.96
CA ILE A 71 4.45 -2.05 5.28
C ILE A 71 3.05 -2.61 5.51
N SER A 72 2.33 -2.01 6.45
CA SER A 72 0.89 -2.23 6.64
C SER A 72 0.13 -0.93 6.39
N GLY A 73 -1.00 -1.02 5.70
CA GLY A 73 -1.93 0.10 5.51
C GLY A 73 -2.04 0.65 4.09
N LEU A 74 -1.24 0.13 3.14
CA LEU A 74 -1.43 0.38 1.72
C LEU A 74 -2.44 -0.62 1.16
N GLY A 75 -3.41 -0.14 0.38
CA GLY A 75 -4.53 -0.96 -0.07
C GLY A 75 -4.70 -0.96 -1.59
N LEU A 76 -4.82 0.23 -2.16
CA LEU A 76 -5.11 0.36 -3.59
C LEU A 76 -3.91 -0.14 -4.41
N PRO A 77 -4.13 -0.74 -5.60
CA PRO A 77 -3.04 -1.19 -6.45
C PRO A 77 -2.01 -0.09 -6.75
N GLU A 78 -2.46 1.15 -6.91
CA GLU A 78 -1.60 2.32 -7.16
C GLU A 78 -0.69 2.59 -5.95
N GLU A 79 -1.23 2.47 -4.74
CA GLU A 79 -0.47 2.63 -3.49
C GLU A 79 0.59 1.54 -3.33
N ILE A 80 0.28 0.31 -3.74
CA ILE A 80 1.25 -0.78 -3.74
C ILE A 80 2.38 -0.47 -4.73
N LEU A 81 2.07 0.03 -5.92
CA LEU A 81 3.09 0.43 -6.91
C LEU A 81 3.97 1.58 -6.40
N GLU A 82 3.38 2.60 -5.77
CA GLU A 82 4.12 3.69 -5.10
C GLU A 82 5.06 3.14 -4.01
N GLY A 83 4.60 2.16 -3.22
CA GLY A 83 5.43 1.51 -2.21
C GLY A 83 6.59 0.71 -2.80
N ILE A 84 6.36 0.02 -3.92
CA ILE A 84 7.42 -0.72 -4.64
C ILE A 84 8.47 0.27 -5.16
N ASP A 85 8.05 1.37 -5.79
CA ASP A 85 8.96 2.42 -6.30
C ASP A 85 9.77 3.06 -5.16
N ALA A 86 9.17 3.21 -3.97
CA ALA A 86 9.85 3.67 -2.76
C ALA A 86 10.81 2.64 -2.14
N GLY A 87 10.81 1.37 -2.56
CA GLY A 87 11.71 0.34 -2.03
C GLY A 87 11.14 -0.44 -0.83
N ILE A 88 9.83 -0.63 -0.79
CA ILE A 88 9.14 -1.57 0.12
C ILE A 88 9.13 -2.98 -0.49
N ASP A 89 9.45 -3.98 0.33
CA ASP A 89 9.59 -5.38 -0.11
C ASP A 89 8.32 -6.22 0.14
N LEU A 90 7.63 -5.97 1.25
CA LEU A 90 6.46 -6.75 1.67
C LEU A 90 5.27 -5.83 2.02
N PHE A 91 4.07 -6.29 1.69
CA PHE A 91 2.83 -5.56 1.91
C PHE A 91 1.82 -6.41 2.69
N ASP A 92 1.29 -5.85 3.77
CA ASP A 92 0.18 -6.39 4.53
C ASP A 92 -1.07 -5.53 4.30
N SER A 93 -2.11 -6.11 3.71
CA SER A 93 -3.32 -5.39 3.31
C SER A 93 -4.58 -6.24 3.41
N THR A 94 -5.60 -5.69 4.08
CA THR A 94 -6.95 -6.27 4.14
C THR A 94 -7.84 -5.84 2.97
N TYR A 95 -7.33 -4.97 2.09
CA TYR A 95 -8.10 -4.32 1.05
C TYR A 95 -8.78 -5.30 0.09
N VAL A 96 -8.06 -6.33 -0.38
CA VAL A 96 -8.62 -7.35 -1.30
C VAL A 96 -9.77 -8.11 -0.64
N TYR A 97 -9.62 -8.45 0.64
CA TYR A 97 -10.69 -9.08 1.42
C TYR A 97 -11.92 -8.18 1.53
N CYS A 98 -11.75 -6.91 1.90
CA CYS A 98 -12.84 -5.95 2.01
C CYS A 98 -13.57 -5.72 0.66
N LEU A 99 -12.82 -5.67 -0.45
CA LEU A 99 -13.40 -5.56 -1.79
C LEU A 99 -14.29 -6.75 -2.14
N THR A 100 -13.80 -7.97 -1.92
CA THR A 100 -14.56 -9.19 -2.22
C THR A 100 -15.80 -9.31 -1.35
N LEU A 101 -15.73 -8.91 -0.07
CA LEU A 101 -16.89 -8.83 0.83
C LEU A 101 -17.93 -7.81 0.32
N GLY A 102 -17.47 -6.71 -0.26
CA GLY A 102 -18.31 -5.72 -0.95
C GLY A 102 -18.97 -6.22 -2.23
N GLY A 103 -18.56 -7.38 -2.76
CA GLY A 103 -19.01 -7.91 -4.03
C GLY A 103 -18.32 -7.26 -5.24
N PHE A 104 -17.07 -6.82 -5.06
CA PHE A 104 -16.25 -6.26 -6.13
C PHE A 104 -15.13 -7.23 -6.52
N ALA A 105 -14.75 -7.21 -7.80
CA ALA A 105 -13.54 -7.87 -8.31
C ALA A 105 -12.58 -6.80 -8.82
N LEU A 106 -11.28 -6.94 -8.53
CA LEU A 106 -10.25 -6.09 -9.12
C LEU A 106 -10.04 -6.48 -10.60
N THR A 107 -9.87 -5.47 -11.44
CA THR A 107 -9.57 -5.65 -12.86
C THR A 107 -8.41 -4.78 -13.28
N PHE A 108 -7.45 -5.39 -13.95
CA PHE A 108 -6.30 -4.73 -14.53
C PHE A 108 -6.41 -4.85 -16.05
N SER A 109 -6.60 -3.73 -16.73
CA SER A 109 -6.59 -3.72 -18.20
C SER A 109 -5.13 -3.61 -18.65
N LEU A 110 -4.61 -4.69 -19.23
CA LEU A 110 -3.27 -4.71 -19.84
C LEU A 110 -3.40 -4.27 -21.30
N ASP A 111 -3.46 -2.96 -21.54
CA ASP A 111 -3.37 -2.46 -22.92
C ASP A 111 -1.91 -2.59 -23.40
N ASN A 112 -1.70 -3.39 -24.45
CA ASN A 112 -0.39 -3.62 -25.09
C ASN A 112 0.12 -2.41 -25.92
N GLY A 113 -0.57 -1.27 -25.89
CA GLY A 113 -0.15 -0.03 -26.57
C GLY A 113 0.31 0.97 -25.53
N GLY A 114 1.56 1.43 -25.61
CA GLY A 114 2.24 2.27 -24.63
C GLY A 114 1.67 3.68 -24.45
N ASN A 115 0.39 3.80 -24.11
CA ASN A 115 -0.19 5.03 -23.61
C ASN A 115 0.09 5.12 -22.11
N GLN A 116 0.61 6.28 -21.71
CA GLN A 116 0.91 6.63 -20.34
C GLN A 116 -0.30 6.33 -19.46
N TYR A 117 -0.10 5.49 -18.44
CA TYR A 117 -1.11 5.25 -17.42
C TYR A 117 -1.30 6.55 -16.64
N ASP A 118 -2.30 7.35 -17.02
CA ASP A 118 -2.75 8.49 -16.24
C ASP A 118 -3.52 7.97 -15.03
N PHE A 119 -2.78 7.70 -13.94
CA PHE A 119 -3.33 7.23 -12.67
C PHE A 119 -3.91 8.37 -11.81
N GLN A 120 -4.30 9.49 -12.41
CA GLN A 120 -4.78 10.65 -11.66
C GLN A 120 -6.31 10.65 -11.45
N ARG A 121 -6.66 10.48 -10.16
CA ARG A 121 -7.83 11.00 -9.43
C ARG A 121 -9.14 10.20 -9.42
N CYS A 122 -9.48 9.81 -8.19
CA CYS A 122 -10.83 9.79 -7.64
C CYS A 122 -11.59 11.08 -8.01
N GLN A 123 -12.61 10.98 -8.88
CA GLN A 123 -14.01 11.43 -8.68
C GLN A 123 -14.77 11.37 -10.02
N VAL A 124 -15.77 10.47 -10.12
CA VAL A 124 -16.86 10.44 -11.13
C VAL A 124 -16.44 10.15 -12.59
N GLU A 125 -15.94 8.93 -12.86
CA GLU A 125 -16.17 8.22 -14.13
C GLU A 125 -15.67 6.77 -13.97
N ARG A 126 -16.59 5.79 -14.01
CA ARG A 126 -16.38 4.32 -13.90
C ARG A 126 -14.97 3.89 -13.46
N ASP A 127 -14.77 3.61 -12.16
CA ASP A 127 -13.54 2.97 -11.66
C ASP A 127 -13.26 1.69 -12.48
N LEU A 128 -12.36 1.77 -13.47
CA LEU A 128 -12.01 0.65 -14.35
C LEU A 128 -11.20 -0.42 -13.62
N THR A 129 -10.72 -0.09 -12.41
CA THR A 129 -9.94 -0.97 -11.55
C THR A 129 -10.81 -1.96 -10.77
N LYS A 130 -12.13 -1.77 -10.74
CA LYS A 130 -13.08 -2.61 -9.98
C LYS A 130 -14.38 -2.86 -10.74
N ILE A 131 -14.75 -4.13 -10.87
CA ILE A 131 -16.08 -4.52 -11.36
C ILE A 131 -17.00 -4.82 -10.18
N ASN A 132 -18.18 -4.20 -10.15
CA ASN A 132 -19.24 -4.53 -9.19
C ASN A 132 -20.00 -5.78 -9.66
N LEU A 133 -19.75 -6.92 -9.01
CA LEU A 133 -20.38 -8.21 -9.34
C LEU A 133 -21.85 -8.28 -8.94
N ARG A 134 -22.32 -7.37 -8.06
CA ARG A 134 -23.73 -7.26 -7.67
C ARG A 134 -24.56 -6.44 -8.66
N ALA A 135 -23.91 -5.69 -9.56
CA ALA A 135 -24.61 -4.93 -10.58
C ALA A 135 -25.23 -5.91 -11.59
N LYS A 136 -26.56 -5.98 -11.65
CA LYS A 136 -27.32 -6.74 -12.66
C LYS A 136 -27.31 -6.06 -14.05
N VAL A 137 -26.18 -5.49 -14.46
CA VAL A 137 -26.01 -4.90 -15.78
C VAL A 137 -25.01 -5.76 -16.54
N TYR A 138 -25.44 -6.95 -16.93
CA TYR A 138 -24.81 -7.66 -18.04
C TYR A 138 -25.18 -6.89 -19.31
N ARG A 139 -24.20 -6.28 -19.98
CA ARG A 139 -24.40 -5.74 -21.33
C ARG A 139 -24.66 -6.92 -22.27
N PHE A 140 -25.94 -7.22 -22.52
CA PHE A 140 -26.36 -7.94 -23.71
C PHE A 140 -26.26 -6.97 -24.89
N GLY A 141 -25.08 -6.93 -25.50
CA GLY A 141 -24.73 -5.94 -26.52
C GLY A 141 -23.84 -6.53 -27.59
N ILE A 142 -24.13 -7.75 -28.03
CA ILE A 142 -23.75 -8.24 -29.35
C ILE A 142 -25.06 -8.69 -29.99
N THR A 143 -25.66 -7.82 -30.78
CA THR A 143 -26.73 -8.21 -31.69
C THR A 143 -26.11 -9.20 -32.68
N LEU A 144 -26.24 -10.49 -32.39
CA LEU A 144 -26.05 -11.52 -33.40
C LEU A 144 -27.20 -11.38 -34.40
N THR A 145 -27.04 -10.52 -35.39
CA THR A 145 -27.74 -10.69 -36.67
C THR A 145 -27.18 -11.94 -37.32
N ALA A 146 -27.84 -13.08 -37.06
CA ALA A 146 -27.69 -14.27 -37.88
C ALA A 146 -28.60 -14.11 -39.11
N PHE A 147 -28.02 -14.41 -40.27
CA PHE A 147 -28.64 -14.40 -41.60
C PHE A 147 -29.85 -15.34 -41.71
#